data_AF-A0A061H1M3-F1
#
_entry.id   AF-A0A061H1M3-F1
#
_cell.length_a   1.000
_cell.length_b   1.000
_cell.length_c   1.000
_cell.angle_alpha   90.00
_cell.angle_beta   90.00
_cell.angle_gamma   90.00
#
_symmetry.space_group_name_H-M   'P 1'
#
loop_
_entity.id
_entity.type
_entity.pdbx_description
1 polymer ?
#
loop_
_entity_poly.entity_id
_entity_poly.type
_entity_poly.pdbx_seq_one_letter_code
_entity_poly.pdbx_strand_id
1 'polypeptide(L)'
;MFRTLVRRAHVHKPGFRFPDRKAPKEAHVPHPHPAAPPNVADNFQKFQQAYESGPHFDPSKLNDTASASASSSSSSSAAGGAGSSSGLLGNISMSGREVAEDTHLLPERFWRTPALVLGDEEMESIMLGGAARS
;
A
#
# COMPACT_ATOMS: atom_id res chain seq x y z
N MET A 1 -23.35 56.96 -23.49
CA MET A 1 -22.44 56.43 -22.44
C MET A 1 -23.15 55.29 -21.73
N PHE A 2 -22.81 54.03 -22.02
CA PHE A 2 -23.46 52.87 -21.41
C PHE A 2 -22.78 52.50 -20.10
N ARG A 3 -23.56 52.41 -19.01
CA ARG A 3 -23.08 52.06 -17.67
C ARG A 3 -23.34 50.56 -17.49
N THR A 4 -22.29 49.75 -17.50
CA THR A 4 -22.39 48.31 -17.27
C THR A 4 -22.55 48.03 -15.78
N LEU A 5 -23.78 47.70 -15.35
CA LEU A 5 -24.08 47.25 -14.00
C LEU A 5 -23.80 45.75 -13.89
N VAL A 6 -22.64 45.40 -13.30
CA VAL A 6 -22.30 44.01 -12.98
C VAL A 6 -23.11 43.59 -11.74
N ARG A 7 -24.16 42.78 -11.94
CA ARG A 7 -24.88 42.15 -10.82
C ARG A 7 -24.04 41.01 -10.28
N ARG A 8 -23.69 41.09 -8.99
CA ARG A 8 -22.97 40.05 -8.27
C ARG A 8 -23.88 38.81 -8.16
N ALA A 9 -23.51 37.73 -8.85
CA ALA A 9 -24.24 36.47 -8.75
C ALA A 9 -24.16 35.95 -7.30
N HIS A 10 -25.31 35.67 -6.69
CA HIS A 10 -25.37 35.00 -5.39
C HIS A 10 -24.96 33.54 -5.60
N VAL A 11 -23.68 33.25 -5.42
CA VAL A 11 -23.14 31.89 -5.43
C VAL A 11 -23.77 31.13 -4.26
N HIS A 12 -24.58 30.12 -4.58
CA HIS A 12 -25.21 29.24 -3.59
C HIS A 12 -24.14 28.64 -2.68
N LYS A 13 -24.18 28.97 -1.40
CA LYS A 13 -23.31 28.35 -0.41
C LYS A 13 -23.96 27.04 0.05
N PRO A 14 -23.25 25.90 -0.01
CA PRO A 14 -23.80 24.65 0.49
C PRO A 14 -24.14 24.77 1.99
N GLY A 15 -25.26 24.16 2.40
CA GLY A 15 -25.76 24.25 3.78
C GLY A 15 -24.91 23.49 4.82
N PHE A 16 -23.91 22.72 4.38
CA PHE A 16 -22.97 22.04 5.26
C PHE A 16 -21.60 22.72 5.18
N ARG A 17 -20.93 22.81 6.33
CA ARG A 17 -19.55 23.29 6.43
C ARG A 17 -18.62 22.09 6.44
N PHE A 18 -17.56 22.15 5.65
CA PHE A 18 -16.51 21.15 5.70
C PHE A 18 -15.77 21.26 7.04
N PRO A 19 -15.43 20.12 7.67
CA PRO A 19 -14.57 20.12 8.85
C PRO A 19 -13.26 20.86 8.58
N ASP A 20 -12.87 21.74 9.51
CA ASP A 20 -11.63 22.50 9.37
C ASP A 20 -10.43 21.58 9.54
N ARG A 21 -9.57 21.54 8.52
CA ARG A 21 -8.35 20.72 8.53
C ARG A 21 -7.32 21.21 9.55
N LYS A 22 -7.46 22.45 10.03
CA LYS A 22 -6.59 23.07 11.04
C LYS A 22 -7.14 22.97 12.47
N ALA A 23 -8.31 22.36 12.66
CA ALA A 23 -8.84 22.14 13.99
C ALA A 23 -7.85 21.27 14.82
N PRO A 24 -7.60 21.61 16.10
CA PRO A 24 -6.83 20.77 17.00
C PRO A 24 -7.45 19.37 17.03
N LYS A 25 -6.65 18.36 16.70
CA LYS A 25 -7.05 16.97 16.87
C LYS A 25 -6.73 16.58 18.30
N GLU A 26 -7.73 16.11 19.03
CA GLU A 26 -7.47 15.51 20.34
C GLU A 26 -6.53 14.31 20.16
N ALA A 27 -5.51 14.23 21.01
CA ALA A 27 -4.59 13.11 21.01
C ALA A 27 -5.35 11.88 21.51
N HIS A 28 -5.72 11.00 20.60
CA HIS A 28 -6.40 9.75 20.94
C HIS A 28 -5.43 8.79 21.65
N VAL A 29 -5.80 8.33 22.85
CA VAL A 29 -5.07 7.28 23.56
C VAL A 29 -5.41 5.93 22.93
N PRO A 30 -4.45 5.17 22.41
CA PRO A 30 -4.73 3.86 21.82
C PRO A 30 -5.29 2.92 22.90
N HIS A 31 -6.31 2.14 22.53
CA HIS A 31 -6.96 1.17 23.40
C HIS A 31 -6.98 -0.21 22.74
N PRO A 32 -6.99 -1.31 23.54
CA PRO A 32 -7.14 -2.64 22.98
C PRO A 32 -8.49 -2.77 22.27
N HIS A 33 -8.49 -3.45 21.13
CA HIS A 33 -9.72 -3.70 20.38
C HIS A 33 -10.66 -4.63 21.18
N PRO A 34 -11.98 -4.37 21.23
CA PRO A 34 -12.92 -5.16 22.03
C PRO A 34 -13.01 -6.64 21.62
N ALA A 35 -12.68 -6.96 20.37
CA ALA A 35 -12.62 -8.34 19.87
C ALA A 35 -11.20 -8.94 19.85
N ALA A 36 -10.23 -8.31 20.54
CA ALA A 36 -8.89 -8.88 20.64
C ALA A 36 -8.93 -10.17 21.49
N PRO A 37 -8.12 -11.19 21.15
CA PRO A 37 -7.93 -12.34 22.03
C PRO A 37 -7.50 -11.87 23.43
N PRO A 38 -7.92 -12.55 24.51
CA PRO A 38 -7.68 -12.10 25.89
C PRO A 38 -6.18 -11.87 26.16
N ASN A 39 -5.34 -12.81 25.69
CA ASN A 39 -3.88 -12.72 25.81
C ASN A 39 -3.28 -11.45 25.19
N VAL A 40 -3.90 -10.89 24.14
CA VAL A 40 -3.41 -9.69 23.44
C VAL A 40 -3.94 -8.44 24.12
N ALA A 41 -5.20 -8.47 24.58
CA ALA A 41 -5.79 -7.38 25.34
C ALA A 41 -5.03 -7.11 26.65
N ASP A 42 -4.66 -8.17 27.38
CA ASP A 42 -3.93 -8.07 28.65
C ASP A 42 -2.49 -7.51 28.46
N ASN A 43 -1.86 -7.82 27.33
CA ASN A 43 -0.50 -7.39 27.02
C ASN A 43 -0.42 -6.07 26.22
N PHE A 44 -1.56 -5.42 25.96
CA PHE A 44 -1.64 -4.24 25.10
C PHE A 44 -0.68 -3.11 25.51
N GLN A 45 -0.58 -2.83 26.81
CA GLN A 45 0.29 -1.77 27.34
C GLN A 45 1.79 -2.06 27.11
N LYS A 46 2.18 -3.34 27.12
CA LYS A 46 3.55 -3.76 26.83
C LYS A 46 3.90 -3.56 25.36
N PHE A 47 2.95 -3.83 24.46
CA PHE A 47 3.11 -3.53 23.04
C PHE A 47 3.20 -2.03 22.78
N GLN A 48 2.41 -1.23 23.49
CA GLN A 48 2.49 0.23 23.41
C GLN A 48 3.87 0.75 23.83
N GLN A 49 4.43 0.25 24.93
CA GLN A 49 5.78 0.62 25.37
C GLN A 49 6.85 0.23 24.35
N ALA A 50 6.76 -0.97 23.77
CA ALA A 50 7.69 -1.42 22.73
C ALA A 50 7.59 -0.60 21.44
N TYR A 51 6.39 -0.12 21.11
CA TYR A 51 6.15 0.78 19.98
C TYR A 51 6.76 2.17 20.22
N GLU A 52 6.60 2.71 21.44
CA GLU A 52 7.16 4.00 21.85
C GLU A 52 8.69 3.98 21.97
N SER A 53 9.29 2.84 22.35
CA SER A 53 10.74 2.74 22.55
C SER A 53 11.56 2.69 21.26
N GLY A 54 10.95 2.32 20.12
CA GLY A 54 11.64 2.08 18.83
C GLY A 54 12.76 1.04 18.91
N PRO A 55 13.57 0.84 17.84
CA PRO A 55 13.19 0.56 16.46
C PRO A 55 12.32 -0.72 16.35
N HIS A 56 11.37 -0.70 15.42
CA HIS A 56 10.22 -1.63 15.34
C HIS A 56 10.58 -3.10 15.05
N PHE A 57 11.83 -3.41 14.71
CA PHE A 57 12.25 -4.73 14.27
C PHE A 57 13.61 -5.12 14.89
N ASP A 58 13.55 -5.89 15.97
CA ASP A 58 14.69 -6.66 16.48
C ASP A 58 14.63 -8.06 15.87
N PRO A 59 15.48 -8.40 14.87
CA PRO A 59 15.47 -9.72 14.24
C PRO A 59 15.76 -10.87 15.22
N SER A 60 16.31 -10.56 16.41
CA SER A 60 16.58 -11.52 17.48
C SER A 60 15.34 -11.98 18.25
N LYS A 61 14.20 -11.28 18.15
CA LYS A 61 12.95 -11.61 18.86
C LYS A 61 11.98 -12.49 18.05
N LEU A 62 12.40 -12.97 16.88
CA LEU A 62 11.57 -13.77 15.95
C LEU A 62 11.36 -15.24 16.36
N ASN A 63 11.88 -15.69 17.51
CA ASN A 63 12.10 -17.11 17.77
C ASN A 63 11.15 -17.86 18.73
N ASP A 64 9.97 -17.32 19.07
CA ASP A 64 9.12 -18.01 20.06
C ASP A 64 7.75 -18.52 19.55
N THR A 65 7.36 -18.24 18.29
CA THR A 65 6.07 -18.71 17.75
C THR A 65 6.18 -19.69 16.58
N ALA A 66 7.33 -19.81 15.92
CA ALA A 66 7.57 -20.85 14.91
C ALA A 66 7.71 -22.28 15.51
N SER A 67 7.91 -22.37 16.83
CA SER A 67 8.18 -23.62 17.54
C SER A 67 6.92 -24.41 17.93
N ALA A 68 5.71 -23.86 17.71
CA ALA A 68 4.44 -24.50 18.07
C ALA A 68 3.64 -25.06 16.88
N SER A 69 4.10 -24.91 15.64
CA SER A 69 3.31 -25.30 14.46
C SER A 69 4.08 -26.04 13.35
N ALA A 70 5.21 -26.69 13.64
CA ALA A 70 5.99 -27.39 12.61
C ALA A 70 6.54 -28.77 13.03
N SER A 71 5.83 -29.51 13.87
CA SER A 71 6.06 -30.96 14.07
C SER A 71 4.95 -31.81 13.45
N SER A 72 4.86 -31.76 12.12
CA SER A 72 4.33 -32.88 11.33
C SER A 72 5.17 -33.03 10.06
N SER A 73 6.22 -33.83 10.18
CA SER A 73 7.11 -34.26 9.10
C SER A 73 6.43 -35.25 8.16
N SER A 74 6.60 -35.08 6.85
CA SER A 74 7.03 -36.18 5.96
C SER A 74 7.45 -35.68 4.57
N SER A 75 8.76 -35.69 4.35
CA SER A 75 9.52 -36.04 3.15
C SER A 75 8.80 -36.24 1.80
N SER A 76 9.26 -35.52 0.78
CA SER A 76 9.77 -36.16 -0.45
C SER A 76 10.75 -35.22 -1.16
N SER A 77 12.02 -35.59 -1.13
CA SER A 77 13.08 -35.11 -1.99
C SER A 77 12.82 -35.47 -3.45
N ALA A 78 12.84 -34.51 -4.36
CA ALA A 78 13.17 -34.75 -5.76
C ALA A 78 13.84 -33.51 -6.36
N ALA A 79 14.99 -33.77 -6.95
CA ALA A 79 15.86 -32.84 -7.62
C ALA A 79 15.21 -32.11 -8.81
N GLY A 80 15.79 -30.96 -9.14
CA GLY A 80 15.89 -30.51 -10.53
C GLY A 80 15.13 -29.22 -10.85
N GLY A 81 15.87 -28.21 -11.30
CA GLY A 81 15.26 -27.08 -12.01
C GLY A 81 15.98 -25.76 -11.83
N ALA A 82 17.24 -25.67 -12.22
CA ALA A 82 17.81 -24.40 -12.63
C ALA A 82 17.09 -23.94 -13.92
N GLY A 83 16.52 -22.74 -13.90
CA GLY A 83 16.05 -22.01 -15.07
C GLY A 83 15.97 -20.54 -14.66
N SER A 84 16.99 -19.72 -14.84
CA SER A 84 17.58 -19.28 -16.11
C SER A 84 16.51 -18.76 -17.06
N SER A 85 16.37 -17.43 -17.02
CA SER A 85 16.07 -16.49 -18.11
C SER A 85 15.22 -16.95 -19.31
N SER A 86 14.33 -16.03 -19.68
CA SER A 86 13.92 -15.75 -21.06
C SER A 86 12.76 -16.57 -21.61
N GLY A 87 11.66 -15.85 -21.88
CA GLY A 87 10.75 -16.17 -22.99
C GLY A 87 9.69 -17.23 -22.71
N LEU A 88 8.57 -16.84 -22.11
CA LEU A 88 7.31 -17.54 -22.32
C LEU A 88 6.15 -16.53 -22.23
N LEU A 89 5.81 -15.91 -23.36
CA LEU A 89 4.57 -15.17 -23.58
C LEU A 89 3.37 -16.15 -23.55
N GLY A 90 3.18 -16.82 -22.43
CA GLY A 90 1.99 -17.59 -22.12
C GLY A 90 0.95 -16.65 -21.54
N ASN A 91 -0.27 -16.69 -22.06
CA ASN A 91 -1.41 -15.96 -21.52
C ASN A 91 -1.67 -16.42 -20.07
N ILE A 92 -1.10 -15.72 -19.09
CA ILE A 92 -1.19 -16.07 -17.66
C ILE A 92 -2.58 -15.66 -17.18
N SER A 93 -3.48 -16.64 -17.10
CA SER A 93 -4.83 -16.46 -16.56
C SER A 93 -4.79 -16.39 -15.03
N MET A 94 -5.45 -15.37 -14.48
CA MET A 94 -5.66 -15.19 -13.03
C MET A 94 -6.75 -16.10 -12.44
N SER A 95 -7.37 -16.97 -13.25
CA SER A 95 -8.41 -17.89 -12.79
C SER A 95 -7.85 -18.85 -11.73
N GLY A 96 -8.14 -18.55 -10.46
CA GLY A 96 -7.80 -19.40 -9.31
C GLY A 96 -6.55 -18.98 -8.51
N ARG A 97 -5.96 -17.81 -8.79
CA ARG A 97 -4.84 -17.26 -8.00
C ARG A 97 -5.34 -16.14 -7.09
N GLU A 98 -4.97 -16.21 -5.81
CA GLU A 98 -5.35 -15.24 -4.78
C GLU A 98 -4.46 -13.98 -4.78
N VAL A 99 -3.21 -14.10 -5.24
CA VAL A 99 -2.23 -13.00 -5.31
C VAL A 99 -1.71 -12.83 -6.74
N ALA A 100 -1.58 -11.57 -7.15
CA ALA A 100 -0.98 -11.17 -8.42
C ALA A 100 0.51 -10.90 -8.22
N GLU A 101 1.37 -11.71 -8.83
CA GLU A 101 2.83 -11.49 -8.80
C GLU A 101 3.28 -10.36 -9.74
N ASP A 102 2.47 -10.00 -10.73
CA ASP A 102 2.74 -8.92 -11.68
C ASP A 102 1.50 -8.02 -11.83
N THR A 103 1.75 -6.71 -11.84
CA THR A 103 0.74 -5.64 -11.98
C THR A 103 -0.07 -5.75 -13.27
N HIS A 104 0.53 -6.23 -14.36
CA HIS A 104 -0.16 -6.37 -15.66
C HIS A 104 -1.14 -7.55 -15.70
N LEU A 105 -1.09 -8.43 -14.70
CA LEU A 105 -2.05 -9.52 -14.55
C LEU A 105 -3.38 -9.04 -13.93
N LEU A 106 -3.40 -7.86 -13.32
CA LEU A 106 -4.61 -7.27 -12.76
C LEU A 106 -5.53 -6.76 -13.89
N PRO A 107 -6.85 -6.63 -13.63
CA PRO A 107 -7.76 -5.95 -14.55
C PRO A 107 -7.23 -4.58 -14.96
N GLU A 108 -7.43 -4.20 -16.23
CA GLU A 108 -6.81 -3.00 -16.84
C GLU A 108 -6.99 -1.71 -16.04
N ARG A 109 -8.11 -1.59 -15.31
CA ARG A 109 -8.39 -0.44 -14.43
C ARG A 109 -7.33 -0.20 -13.35
N PHE A 110 -6.55 -1.22 -12.98
CA PHE A 110 -5.57 -1.15 -11.90
C PHE A 110 -4.16 -0.78 -12.38
N TRP A 111 -3.79 -1.13 -13.61
CA TRP A 111 -2.46 -0.81 -14.16
C TRP A 111 -2.48 0.29 -15.21
N ARG A 112 -3.58 0.50 -15.94
CA ARG A 112 -3.74 1.59 -16.92
C ARG A 112 -4.10 2.90 -16.21
N THR A 113 -3.21 3.36 -15.33
CA THR A 113 -3.34 4.65 -14.64
C THR A 113 -2.36 5.66 -15.23
N PRO A 114 -2.67 6.97 -15.25
CA PRO A 114 -1.75 8.00 -15.76
C PRO A 114 -0.39 8.04 -15.04
N ALA A 115 -0.27 7.46 -13.86
CA ALA A 115 0.97 7.39 -13.10
C ALA A 115 1.89 6.23 -13.52
N LEU A 116 1.33 5.19 -14.15
CA LEU A 116 2.07 3.98 -14.57
C LEU A 116 2.25 3.91 -16.09
N VAL A 117 1.49 4.69 -16.85
CA VAL A 117 1.65 4.83 -18.30
C VAL A 117 2.67 5.93 -18.54
N LEU A 118 3.88 5.54 -19.00
CA LEU A 118 4.89 6.51 -19.42
C LEU A 118 4.36 7.28 -20.63
N GLY A 119 4.42 8.62 -20.56
CA GLY A 119 4.13 9.47 -21.71
C GLY A 119 5.23 9.39 -22.76
N ASP A 120 4.90 9.79 -24.00
CA ASP A 120 5.87 9.82 -25.11
C ASP A 120 7.07 10.73 -24.77
N GLU A 121 6.84 11.87 -24.12
CA GLU A 121 7.89 12.81 -23.68
C GLU A 121 8.85 12.19 -22.65
N GLU A 122 8.33 11.36 -21.75
CA GLU A 122 9.12 10.67 -20.73
C GLU A 122 9.92 9.52 -21.35
N MET A 123 9.28 8.77 -22.25
CA MET A 123 9.92 7.69 -23.01
C MET A 123 11.05 8.24 -23.89
N GLU A 124 10.82 9.37 -24.56
CA GLU A 124 11.83 10.11 -25.30
C GLU A 124 12.96 10.56 -24.38
N SER A 125 12.65 11.12 -23.20
CA SER A 125 13.68 11.55 -22.24
C SER A 125 14.54 10.40 -21.73
N ILE A 126 13.96 9.22 -21.51
CA ILE A 126 14.69 8.00 -21.11
C ILE A 126 15.56 7.50 -22.27
N MET A 127 15.02 7.46 -23.49
CA MET A 127 15.76 7.04 -24.68
C MET A 127 16.89 8.00 -25.04
N LEU A 128 16.72 9.30 -24.81
CA LEU A 128 17.75 10.32 -24.99
C LEU A 128 18.73 10.41 -23.81
N GLY A 129 18.56 9.58 -22.78
CA GLY A 129 19.50 9.45 -21.67
C GLY A 129 19.44 10.56 -20.61
N GLY A 130 18.32 11.28 -20.48
CA GLY A 130 17.98 12.17 -19.36
C GLY A 130 18.93 13.33 -19.04
N ALA A 131 20.05 13.48 -19.74
CA ALA A 131 21.13 14.42 -19.43
C ALA A 131 21.04 15.70 -20.27
N ALA A 132 19.93 16.43 -20.15
CA ALA A 132 19.85 17.79 -20.69
C ALA A 132 18.83 18.64 -19.93
N ARG A 133 19.12 18.96 -18.66
CA ARG A 133 18.56 20.11 -17.93
C ARG A 133 19.27 20.31 -16.57
N SER A 134 20.44 20.96 -16.62
CA SER A 134 20.96 21.80 -15.53
C SER A 134 21.69 22.99 -16.14
#